data_AF-A0A9K3E6I3-F1
#
_entry.id   AF-A0A9K3E6I3-F1
#
_cell.length_a   1.000
_cell.length_b   1.000
_cell.length_c   1.000
_cell.angle_alpha   90.00
_cell.angle_beta   90.00
_cell.angle_gamma   90.00
#
_symmetry.space_group_name_H-M   'P 1'
#
loop_
_entity.id
_entity.type
_entity.pdbx_description
1 polymer ?
#
loop_
_entity_poly.entity_id
_entity_poly.type
_entity_poly.pdbx_seq_one_letter_code
_entity_poly.pdbx_strand_id
1 'polypeptide(L)'
;MDPSSLEIFSNIAYQCLQKTYELRPTMARVVEELEIALEIQETYDVPMDYEEMMATAVPPLLYKSQEELNTLFSKGVLLNMGKTWFSLNKNGEHCEMISAAECLIPIASIYHKDPYSSEYNSRFKMGSYLAYNRKFKTRVRTQFLSPKTVYAVNLVFKFMKKNPTGEPPYVALEYKLAENTKSSIVQLADEREDGWLMAKLYELTSDSRNVDLEIVFESSKKYYSSVLVIEGIEFRPLEKA
;
A
#
# COMPACT_ATOMS: atom_id res chain seq x y z
N MET A 1 -13.63 16.98 -3.65
CA MET A 1 -13.84 17.88 -2.50
C MET A 1 -15.28 17.68 -2.07
N ASP A 2 -15.53 17.38 -0.79
CA ASP A 2 -16.89 17.18 -0.27
C ASP A 2 -17.73 18.46 -0.42
N PRO A 3 -18.97 18.39 -0.93
CA PRO A 3 -19.85 19.55 -0.97
C PRO A 3 -20.09 20.19 0.41
N SER A 4 -20.14 19.40 1.48
CA SER A 4 -20.41 19.87 2.85
C SER A 4 -19.19 20.56 3.47
N SER A 5 -17.99 20.03 3.29
CA SER A 5 -16.73 20.72 3.64
C SER A 5 -16.63 22.08 2.94
N LEU A 6 -16.92 22.10 1.63
CA LEU A 6 -16.90 23.33 0.84
C LEU A 6 -17.98 24.32 1.31
N GLU A 7 -19.17 23.83 1.66
CA GLU A 7 -20.24 24.64 2.21
C GLU A 7 -19.83 25.31 3.53
N ILE A 8 -19.26 24.55 4.47
CA ILE A 8 -18.79 25.09 5.77
C ILE A 8 -17.69 26.13 5.55
N PHE A 9 -16.68 25.80 4.74
CA PHE A 9 -15.58 26.72 4.41
C PHE A 9 -16.11 28.01 3.76
N SER A 10 -17.00 27.90 2.78
CA SER A 10 -17.54 29.06 2.08
C SER A 10 -18.42 29.91 2.99
N ASN A 11 -19.24 29.28 3.84
CA ASN A 11 -20.09 29.98 4.81
C ASN A 11 -19.26 30.80 5.79
N ILE A 12 -18.21 30.22 6.40
CA ILE A 12 -17.37 30.98 7.34
C ILE A 12 -16.58 32.08 6.64
N ALA A 13 -16.11 31.85 5.40
CA ALA A 13 -15.43 32.87 4.59
C ALA A 13 -16.35 34.05 4.28
N TYR A 14 -17.61 33.81 3.88
CA TYR A 14 -18.58 34.87 3.63
C TYR A 14 -18.95 35.64 4.90
N GLN A 15 -19.04 34.97 6.05
CA GLN A 15 -19.28 35.65 7.33
C GLN A 15 -18.12 36.58 7.73
N CYS A 16 -16.87 36.19 7.45
CA CYS A 16 -15.69 37.05 7.69
C CYS A 16 -15.72 38.34 6.84
N LEU A 17 -16.36 38.30 5.67
CA LEU A 17 -16.46 39.42 4.73
C LEU A 17 -17.63 40.38 5.02
N GLN A 18 -18.40 40.15 6.09
CA GLN A 18 -19.51 41.04 6.45
C GLN A 18 -19.03 42.48 6.70
N LYS A 19 -19.81 43.46 6.21
CA LYS A 19 -19.48 44.88 6.38
C LYS A 19 -19.66 45.34 7.83
N THR A 20 -20.69 44.82 8.48
CA THR A 20 -21.04 45.09 9.87
C THR A 20 -20.12 44.30 10.80
N TYR A 21 -19.48 44.98 11.74
CA TYR A 21 -18.49 44.37 12.64
C TYR A 21 -19.11 43.29 13.52
N GLU A 22 -20.32 43.52 14.04
CA GLU A 22 -21.01 42.60 14.94
C GLU A 22 -21.44 41.28 14.27
N LEU A 23 -21.46 41.25 12.93
CA LEU A 23 -21.80 40.05 12.15
C LEU A 23 -20.58 39.23 11.76
N ARG A 24 -19.37 39.73 12.03
CA ARG A 24 -18.14 38.96 11.78
C ARG A 24 -17.94 37.94 12.89
N PRO A 25 -17.53 36.71 12.55
CA PRO A 25 -17.25 35.69 13.55
C PRO A 25 -16.00 36.05 14.35
N THR A 26 -15.90 35.51 15.56
CA THR A 26 -14.64 35.56 16.31
C THR A 26 -13.61 34.65 15.65
N MET A 27 -12.32 34.94 15.85
CA MET A 27 -11.27 34.10 15.28
C MET A 27 -11.32 32.66 15.83
N ALA A 28 -11.77 32.47 17.07
CA ALA A 28 -11.98 31.16 17.66
C ALA A 28 -13.04 30.35 16.87
N ARG A 29 -14.16 30.97 16.49
CA ARG A 29 -15.19 30.33 15.66
C ARG A 29 -14.67 30.02 14.26
N VAL A 30 -13.86 30.91 13.69
CA VAL A 30 -13.28 30.67 12.37
C VAL A 30 -12.35 29.46 12.38
N VAL A 31 -11.49 29.31 13.40
CA VAL A 31 -10.61 28.14 13.53
C VAL A 31 -11.44 26.86 13.71
N GLU A 32 -12.44 26.87 14.59
CA GLU A 32 -13.33 25.73 14.81
C GLU A 32 -14.00 25.25 13.51
N GLU A 33 -14.58 26.15 12.73
CA GLU A 33 -15.25 25.80 11.46
C GLU A 33 -14.25 25.32 10.39
N LEU A 34 -13.03 25.85 10.39
CA LEU A 34 -11.97 25.38 9.48
C LEU A 34 -11.46 24.00 9.86
N GLU A 35 -11.34 23.69 11.15
CA GLU A 35 -10.99 22.35 11.64
C GLU A 35 -12.08 21.34 11.26
N ILE A 36 -13.36 21.70 11.42
CA ILE A 36 -14.49 20.87 10.98
C ILE A 36 -14.49 20.67 9.46
N ALA A 37 -14.33 21.75 8.69
CA ALA A 37 -14.28 21.67 7.23
C ALA A 37 -13.09 20.81 6.75
N LEU A 38 -11.94 20.91 7.42
CA LEU A 38 -10.76 20.10 7.14
C LEU A 38 -10.99 18.64 7.50
N GLU A 39 -11.56 18.34 8.66
CA GLU A 39 -11.88 16.97 9.07
C GLU A 39 -12.85 16.31 8.08
N ILE A 40 -13.89 17.03 7.66
CA ILE A 40 -14.81 16.53 6.62
C ILE A 40 -14.08 16.35 5.29
N GLN A 41 -13.18 17.26 4.92
CA GLN A 41 -12.40 17.15 3.69
C GLN A 41 -11.45 15.94 3.70
N GLU A 42 -10.78 15.69 4.83
CA GLU A 42 -9.84 14.58 5.03
C GLU A 42 -10.56 13.24 5.14
N THR A 43 -11.77 13.23 5.71
CA THR A 43 -12.60 12.03 5.81
C THR A 43 -13.48 11.78 4.57
N TYR A 44 -13.54 12.74 3.64
CA TYR A 44 -14.31 12.58 2.41
C TYR A 44 -13.61 11.66 1.42
N ASP A 45 -14.08 10.43 1.42
CA ASP A 45 -13.71 9.45 0.43
C ASP A 45 -14.46 9.76 -0.88
N VAL A 46 -13.83 10.49 -1.81
CA VAL A 46 -14.34 10.64 -3.18
C VAL A 46 -14.64 9.24 -3.69
N PRO A 47 -15.87 8.86 -4.10
CA PRO A 47 -16.17 7.50 -4.53
C PRO A 47 -15.12 7.02 -5.51
N MET A 48 -14.56 5.82 -5.29
CA MET A 48 -13.55 5.27 -6.18
C MET A 48 -14.14 5.22 -7.58
N ASP A 49 -13.52 5.94 -8.52
CA ASP A 49 -13.91 5.86 -9.92
C ASP A 49 -13.45 4.51 -10.45
N TYR A 50 -14.32 3.51 -10.29
CA TYR A 50 -14.06 2.17 -10.75
C TYR A 50 -13.86 2.15 -12.27
N GLU A 51 -14.42 3.08 -13.05
CA GLU A 51 -14.18 3.13 -14.49
C GLU A 51 -12.73 3.55 -14.78
N GLU A 52 -12.25 4.61 -14.14
CA GLU A 52 -10.84 5.05 -14.27
C GLU A 52 -9.87 3.97 -13.80
N MET A 53 -10.15 3.36 -12.65
CA MET A 53 -9.34 2.26 -12.11
C MET A 53 -9.25 1.11 -13.12
N MET A 54 -10.38 0.71 -13.70
CA MET A 54 -10.48 -0.42 -14.63
C MET A 54 -9.87 -0.11 -16.00
N ALA A 55 -9.85 1.15 -16.43
CA ALA A 55 -9.16 1.56 -17.66
C ALA A 55 -7.65 1.25 -17.62
N THR A 56 -7.06 1.17 -16.42
CA THR A 56 -5.65 0.81 -16.23
C THR A 56 -5.39 -0.69 -16.09
N ALA A 57 -6.44 -1.51 -16.08
CA ALA A 57 -6.35 -2.92 -15.78
C ALA A 57 -5.69 -3.74 -16.90
N VAL A 58 -4.97 -4.80 -16.53
CA VAL A 58 -4.28 -5.69 -17.47
C VAL A 58 -4.60 -7.16 -17.16
N PRO A 59 -5.36 -7.87 -18.01
CA PRO A 59 -6.02 -7.40 -19.23
C PRO A 59 -7.15 -6.38 -18.93
N PRO A 60 -7.62 -5.62 -19.93
CA PRO A 60 -8.79 -4.76 -19.77
C PRO A 60 -9.97 -5.57 -19.25
N LEU A 61 -10.64 -5.06 -18.23
CA LEU A 61 -11.72 -5.75 -17.57
C LEU A 61 -13.07 -5.18 -18.03
N LEU A 62 -13.98 -6.08 -18.39
CA LEU A 62 -15.37 -5.76 -18.71
C LEU A 62 -16.27 -6.46 -17.69
N TYR A 63 -17.24 -5.73 -17.15
CA TYR A 63 -18.23 -6.26 -16.22
C TYR A 63 -19.61 -5.75 -16.60
N LYS A 64 -20.64 -6.53 -16.26
CA LYS A 64 -22.05 -6.24 -16.57
C LYS A 64 -22.87 -5.91 -15.33
N SER A 65 -22.33 -6.18 -14.15
CA SER A 65 -22.96 -5.89 -12.85
C SER A 65 -21.92 -5.65 -11.75
N GLN A 66 -22.34 -5.01 -10.66
CA GLN A 66 -21.51 -4.83 -9.47
C GLN A 66 -21.09 -6.17 -8.84
N GLU A 67 -21.95 -7.18 -8.89
CA GLU A 67 -21.65 -8.52 -8.38
C GLU A 67 -20.53 -9.20 -9.18
N GLU A 68 -20.56 -9.07 -10.51
CA GLU A 68 -19.49 -9.56 -11.38
C GLU A 68 -18.18 -8.83 -11.07
N LEU A 69 -18.25 -7.51 -10.88
CA LEU A 69 -17.08 -6.69 -10.53
C LEU A 69 -16.46 -7.11 -9.18
N ASN A 70 -17.28 -7.27 -8.15
CA ASN A 70 -16.82 -7.73 -6.83
C ASN A 70 -16.22 -9.14 -6.90
N THR A 71 -16.76 -10.00 -7.76
CA THR A 71 -16.23 -11.35 -8.01
C THR A 71 -14.87 -11.31 -8.73
N LEU A 72 -14.66 -10.34 -9.63
CA LEU A 72 -13.35 -10.13 -10.25
C LEU A 72 -12.35 -9.63 -9.21
N PHE A 73 -12.72 -8.66 -8.39
CA PHE A 73 -11.82 -8.12 -7.38
C PHE A 73 -11.52 -9.12 -6.25
N SER A 74 -12.42 -10.02 -5.88
CA SER A 74 -12.11 -11.06 -4.87
C SER A 74 -11.06 -12.05 -5.35
N LYS A 75 -10.95 -12.28 -6.67
CA LYS A 75 -9.86 -13.09 -7.27
C LYS A 75 -8.57 -12.30 -7.44
N GLY A 76 -8.68 -10.98 -7.48
CA GLY A 76 -7.60 -10.04 -7.65
C GLY A 76 -7.31 -9.71 -9.12
N VAL A 77 -6.92 -8.46 -9.34
CA VAL A 77 -6.73 -7.85 -10.65
C VAL A 77 -5.44 -7.04 -10.68
N LEU A 78 -4.84 -6.93 -11.85
CA LEU A 78 -3.67 -6.09 -12.10
C LEU A 78 -4.14 -4.74 -12.62
N LEU A 79 -3.76 -3.66 -11.93
CA LEU A 79 -4.06 -2.27 -12.24
C LEU A 79 -2.77 -1.49 -12.54
N ASN A 80 -2.91 -0.23 -12.93
CA ASN A 80 -1.78 0.68 -13.20
C ASN A 80 -0.80 0.08 -14.21
N MET A 81 -1.32 -0.42 -15.34
CA MET A 81 -0.52 -1.10 -16.37
C MET A 81 0.21 -2.35 -15.86
N GLY A 82 -0.33 -3.02 -14.84
CA GLY A 82 0.23 -4.24 -14.25
C GLY A 82 1.30 -4.01 -13.19
N LYS A 83 1.31 -2.84 -12.55
CA LYS A 83 2.25 -2.49 -11.47
C LYS A 83 1.64 -2.64 -10.07
N THR A 84 0.31 -2.66 -9.99
CA THR A 84 -0.45 -2.78 -8.74
C THR A 84 -1.33 -4.01 -8.82
N TRP A 85 -1.30 -4.86 -7.81
CA TRP A 85 -2.25 -5.95 -7.63
C TRP A 85 -3.30 -5.51 -6.61
N PHE A 86 -4.56 -5.52 -7.01
CA PHE A 86 -5.69 -5.12 -6.19
C PHE A 86 -6.64 -6.29 -5.97
N SER A 87 -7.11 -6.48 -4.74
CA SER A 87 -8.15 -7.48 -4.46
C SER A 87 -9.03 -7.07 -3.29
N LEU A 88 -10.21 -7.67 -3.18
CA LEU A 88 -11.08 -7.53 -2.00
C LEU A 88 -10.84 -8.69 -1.04
N ASN A 89 -10.78 -8.40 0.26
CA ASN A 89 -10.88 -9.44 1.29
C ASN A 89 -12.33 -9.90 1.47
N LYS A 90 -12.55 -10.85 2.39
CA LYS A 90 -13.90 -11.40 2.69
C LYS A 90 -14.90 -10.36 3.22
N ASN A 91 -14.41 -9.25 3.78
CA ASN A 91 -15.22 -8.14 4.29
C ASN A 91 -15.47 -7.04 3.24
N GLY A 92 -14.94 -7.20 2.02
CA GLY A 92 -14.97 -6.15 1.00
C GLY A 92 -13.95 -5.03 1.21
N GLU A 93 -12.99 -5.20 2.12
CA GLU A 93 -11.90 -4.24 2.32
C GLU A 93 -10.80 -4.47 1.27
N HIS A 94 -10.15 -3.38 0.88
CA HIS A 94 -9.22 -3.37 -0.23
C HIS A 94 -7.85 -3.88 0.22
N CYS A 95 -7.32 -4.87 -0.48
CA CYS A 95 -5.93 -5.29 -0.43
C CYS A 95 -5.20 -4.70 -1.63
N GLU A 96 -4.07 -4.05 -1.39
CA GLU A 96 -3.27 -3.45 -2.45
C GLU A 96 -1.82 -3.92 -2.32
N MET A 97 -1.24 -4.41 -3.41
CA MET A 97 0.16 -4.79 -3.47
C MET A 97 0.86 -4.05 -4.59
N ILE A 98 1.89 -3.28 -4.22
CA ILE A 98 2.71 -2.52 -5.17
C ILE A 98 3.90 -3.39 -5.58
N SER A 99 4.08 -3.57 -6.89
CA SER A 99 5.16 -4.38 -7.43
C SER A 99 6.54 -3.85 -7.04
N ALA A 100 7.52 -4.74 -6.98
CA ALA A 100 8.92 -4.39 -6.79
C ALA A 100 9.44 -3.41 -7.86
N ALA A 101 8.95 -3.54 -9.10
CA ALA A 101 9.30 -2.63 -10.20
C ALA A 101 8.90 -1.18 -9.91
N GLU A 102 7.77 -0.98 -9.22
CA GLU A 102 7.25 0.34 -8.92
C GLU A 102 7.79 0.89 -7.60
N CYS A 103 7.99 0.05 -6.59
CA CYS A 103 8.37 0.53 -5.26
C CYS A 103 9.87 0.48 -4.95
N LEU A 104 10.71 -0.27 -5.66
CA LEU A 104 12.14 -0.33 -5.34
C LEU A 104 12.87 0.96 -5.75
N ILE A 105 13.65 1.52 -4.82
CA ILE A 105 14.56 2.62 -5.11
C ILE A 105 15.89 2.02 -5.60
N PRO A 106 16.35 2.36 -6.82
CA PRO A 106 17.59 1.82 -7.37
C PRO A 106 18.78 2.06 -6.45
N ILE A 107 19.47 0.98 -6.08
CA ILE A 107 20.78 0.99 -5.43
C ILE A 107 21.65 -0.10 -6.05
N ALA A 108 22.97 -0.01 -5.89
CA ALA A 108 23.93 -0.90 -6.55
C ALA A 108 23.76 -2.41 -6.25
N SER A 109 23.00 -2.78 -5.21
CA SER A 109 22.73 -4.17 -4.81
C SER A 109 21.44 -4.76 -5.40
N ILE A 110 20.72 -4.03 -6.25
CA ILE A 110 19.46 -4.47 -6.87
C ILE A 110 19.71 -4.78 -8.35
N TYR A 111 19.28 -5.96 -8.78
CA TYR A 111 19.32 -6.37 -10.18
C TYR A 111 17.93 -6.82 -10.63
N HIS A 112 17.50 -6.31 -11.79
CA HIS A 112 16.30 -6.78 -12.46
C HIS A 112 16.51 -8.22 -12.94
N LYS A 113 15.54 -9.10 -12.69
CA LYS A 113 15.55 -10.45 -13.25
C LYS A 113 14.58 -10.50 -14.41
N ASP A 114 14.97 -11.24 -15.45
CA ASP A 114 14.18 -11.40 -16.67
C ASP A 114 12.73 -11.82 -16.33
N PRO A 115 11.71 -11.02 -16.73
CA PRO A 115 10.30 -11.33 -16.51
C PRO A 115 9.86 -12.65 -17.15
N TYR A 116 10.61 -13.15 -18.14
CA TYR A 116 10.37 -14.42 -18.81
C TYR A 116 10.99 -15.62 -18.07
N SER A 117 11.75 -15.40 -16.99
CA SER A 117 12.19 -16.49 -16.11
C SER A 117 11.01 -16.99 -15.27
N SER A 118 10.40 -18.10 -15.70
CA SER A 118 9.28 -18.77 -15.01
C SER A 118 9.65 -19.32 -13.61
N GLU A 119 10.90 -19.16 -13.17
CA GLU A 119 11.44 -19.81 -11.98
C GLU A 119 10.68 -19.46 -10.69
N TYR A 120 10.04 -18.28 -10.63
CA TYR A 120 9.37 -17.80 -9.42
C TYR A 120 7.87 -17.53 -9.55
N ASN A 121 7.29 -17.63 -10.75
CA ASN A 121 5.85 -17.42 -11.00
C ASN A 121 5.32 -16.13 -10.35
N SER A 122 5.88 -14.96 -10.69
CA SER A 122 5.35 -13.69 -10.20
C SER A 122 4.03 -13.35 -10.88
N ARG A 123 3.12 -12.72 -10.13
CA ARG A 123 1.87 -12.16 -10.67
C ARG A 123 2.09 -10.91 -11.53
N PHE A 124 3.25 -10.26 -11.41
CA PHE A 124 3.57 -9.04 -12.15
C PHE A 124 4.34 -9.37 -13.43
N LYS A 125 3.86 -8.85 -14.58
CA LYS A 125 4.54 -9.01 -15.87
C LYS A 125 5.93 -8.38 -15.92
N MET A 126 6.20 -7.37 -15.09
CA MET A 126 7.52 -6.74 -15.01
C MET A 126 8.56 -7.62 -14.30
N GLY A 127 8.15 -8.78 -13.79
CA GLY A 127 9.01 -9.75 -13.14
C GLY A 127 9.30 -9.41 -11.68
N SER A 128 10.34 -10.05 -11.15
CA SER A 128 10.80 -9.89 -9.77
C SER A 128 12.23 -9.32 -9.73
N TYR A 129 12.62 -8.84 -8.56
CA TYR A 129 13.92 -8.16 -8.38
C TYR A 129 14.78 -8.89 -7.37
N LEU A 130 16.07 -8.99 -7.67
CA LEU A 130 17.04 -9.61 -6.79
C LEU A 130 17.63 -8.57 -5.85
N ALA A 131 17.47 -8.80 -4.55
CA ALA A 131 18.14 -8.04 -3.50
C ALA A 131 19.24 -8.88 -2.88
N TYR A 132 20.49 -8.56 -3.22
CA TYR A 132 21.67 -9.18 -2.64
C TYR A 132 21.89 -8.67 -1.22
N ASN A 133 22.33 -9.58 -0.33
CA ASN A 133 22.61 -9.29 1.07
C ASN A 133 21.42 -8.70 1.83
N ARG A 134 20.20 -8.91 1.28
CA ARG A 134 18.92 -8.36 1.74
C ARG A 134 18.90 -6.84 1.91
N LYS A 135 19.82 -6.14 1.24
CA LYS A 135 19.92 -4.68 1.31
C LYS A 135 19.22 -4.05 0.12
N PHE A 136 18.14 -3.35 0.40
CA PHE A 136 17.35 -2.62 -0.59
C PHE A 136 16.52 -1.55 0.11
N LYS A 137 15.92 -0.69 -0.69
CA LYS A 137 15.06 0.39 -0.20
C LYS A 137 13.81 0.42 -1.05
N THR A 138 12.66 0.64 -0.42
CA THR A 138 11.39 0.82 -1.10
C THR A 138 10.79 2.17 -0.76
N ARG A 139 10.05 2.74 -1.70
CA ARG A 139 9.07 3.79 -1.46
C ARG A 139 7.77 3.35 -2.10
N VAL A 140 6.78 3.09 -1.26
CA VAL A 140 5.49 2.53 -1.65
C VAL A 140 4.44 3.62 -1.57
N ARG A 141 3.65 3.77 -2.63
CA ARG A 141 2.55 4.73 -2.69
C ARG A 141 1.27 3.99 -3.05
N THR A 142 0.35 3.91 -2.11
CA THR A 142 -0.95 3.27 -2.33
C THR A 142 -1.93 4.26 -2.95
N GLN A 143 -2.96 3.73 -3.60
CA GLN A 143 -4.03 4.53 -4.22
C GLN A 143 -5.42 4.03 -3.84
N PHE A 144 -5.52 2.81 -3.34
CA PHE A 144 -6.77 2.07 -3.27
C PHE A 144 -7.05 1.51 -1.87
N LEU A 145 -6.37 1.95 -0.81
CA LEU A 145 -6.68 1.44 0.53
C LEU A 145 -8.10 1.83 0.97
N SER A 146 -8.69 1.04 1.85
CA SER A 146 -9.92 1.36 2.56
C SER A 146 -9.60 2.32 3.73
N PRO A 147 -10.29 3.47 3.83
CA PRO A 147 -10.15 4.36 4.99
C PRO A 147 -10.61 3.70 6.29
N LYS A 148 -10.06 4.14 7.42
CA LYS A 148 -10.36 3.68 8.79
C LYS A 148 -10.14 2.16 8.99
N THR A 149 -9.24 1.59 8.20
CA THR A 149 -8.86 0.17 8.25
C THR A 149 -7.42 0.05 8.74
N VAL A 150 -7.18 -0.94 9.61
CA VAL A 150 -5.84 -1.29 10.06
C VAL A 150 -5.23 -2.26 9.06
N TYR A 151 -4.06 -1.93 8.55
CA TYR A 151 -3.32 -2.69 7.55
C TYR A 151 -2.08 -3.31 8.16
N ALA A 152 -1.86 -4.60 7.87
CA ALA A 152 -0.55 -5.19 7.93
C ALA A 152 0.19 -4.88 6.63
N VAL A 153 1.39 -4.33 6.74
CA VAL A 153 2.28 -4.10 5.60
C VAL A 153 3.30 -5.21 5.53
N ASN A 154 3.31 -5.90 4.40
CA ASN A 154 4.01 -7.15 4.22
C ASN A 154 5.01 -7.06 3.07
N LEU A 155 6.22 -7.57 3.28
CA LEU A 155 7.12 -7.89 2.18
C LEU A 155 6.71 -9.23 1.59
N VAL A 156 6.49 -9.29 0.27
CA VAL A 156 6.24 -10.54 -0.45
C VAL A 156 7.48 -10.91 -1.27
N PHE A 157 8.04 -12.08 -1.00
CA PHE A 157 9.33 -12.47 -1.53
C PHE A 157 9.53 -13.99 -1.60
N LYS A 158 10.59 -14.42 -2.28
CA LYS A 158 11.11 -15.80 -2.28
C LYS A 158 12.59 -15.78 -1.97
N PHE A 159 13.12 -16.89 -1.49
CA PHE A 159 14.57 -17.10 -1.45
C PHE A 159 15.04 -17.69 -2.76
N MET A 160 16.17 -17.19 -3.29
CA MET A 160 16.76 -17.74 -4.52
C MET A 160 17.16 -19.23 -4.38
N LYS A 161 17.45 -19.68 -3.15
CA LYS A 161 17.69 -21.09 -2.81
C LYS A 161 16.71 -21.48 -1.69
N LYS A 162 15.99 -22.59 -1.85
CA LYS A 162 15.09 -23.12 -0.80
C LYS A 162 15.90 -23.47 0.45
N ASN A 163 15.35 -23.17 1.64
CA ASN A 163 15.89 -23.70 2.88
C ASN A 163 15.77 -25.24 2.84
N PRO A 164 16.87 -25.98 3.03
CA PRO A 164 16.85 -27.44 2.94
C PRO A 164 16.12 -28.12 4.11
N THR A 165 15.77 -27.39 5.18
CA THR A 165 15.37 -27.95 6.48
C THR A 165 13.86 -28.08 6.73
N GLY A 166 12.98 -27.61 5.84
CA GLY A 166 11.52 -27.82 5.96
C GLY A 166 10.82 -27.12 7.15
N GLU A 167 11.55 -26.37 7.97
CA GLU A 167 11.00 -25.50 9.03
C GLU A 167 10.44 -24.20 8.44
N PRO A 168 9.48 -23.51 9.11
CA PRO A 168 8.93 -22.24 8.65
C PRO A 168 10.08 -21.29 8.33
N PRO A 169 9.98 -20.48 7.27
CA PRO A 169 11.13 -19.76 6.74
C PRO A 169 11.59 -18.73 7.76
N TYR A 170 12.61 -19.10 8.52
CA TYR A 170 13.36 -18.17 9.36
C TYR A 170 13.98 -17.12 8.45
N VAL A 171 13.41 -15.91 8.49
CA VAL A 171 13.83 -14.80 7.63
C VAL A 171 14.93 -14.05 8.31
N ALA A 172 14.72 -13.52 9.53
CA ALA A 172 15.63 -12.57 10.18
C ALA A 172 15.97 -11.39 9.24
N LEU A 173 14.94 -10.61 8.88
CA LEU A 173 15.03 -9.41 8.05
C LEU A 173 15.04 -8.16 8.93
N GLU A 174 16.08 -7.36 8.82
CA GLU A 174 16.20 -6.08 9.50
C GLU A 174 15.71 -4.95 8.59
N TYR A 175 14.83 -4.11 9.12
CA TYR A 175 14.27 -2.98 8.37
C TYR A 175 14.02 -1.79 9.29
N LYS A 176 13.91 -0.60 8.71
CA LYS A 176 13.43 0.61 9.40
C LYS A 176 12.55 1.44 8.47
N LEU A 177 11.60 2.15 9.05
CA LEU A 177 10.88 3.20 8.34
C LEU A 177 11.81 4.42 8.24
N ALA A 178 11.79 5.13 7.11
CA ALA A 178 12.75 6.21 6.86
C ALA A 178 12.74 7.32 7.91
N GLU A 179 11.58 7.58 8.52
CA GLU A 179 11.40 8.58 9.57
C GLU A 179 11.87 8.09 10.95
N ASN A 180 12.13 6.78 11.09
CA ASN A 180 12.50 6.15 12.34
C ASN A 180 14.02 5.92 12.43
N THR A 181 14.58 6.18 13.61
CA THR A 181 16.01 5.90 13.88
C THR A 181 16.27 4.45 14.28
N LYS A 182 15.26 3.73 14.77
CA LYS A 182 15.37 2.35 15.26
C LYS A 182 14.98 1.34 14.18
N SER A 183 15.84 0.33 14.00
CA SER A 183 15.54 -0.84 13.17
C SER A 183 14.71 -1.87 13.93
N SER A 184 13.84 -2.54 13.20
CA SER A 184 13.02 -3.67 13.61
C SER A 184 13.52 -4.94 12.91
N ILE A 185 13.32 -6.10 13.52
CA ILE A 185 13.70 -7.39 12.93
C ILE A 185 12.47 -8.29 12.83
N VAL A 186 12.17 -8.73 11.61
CA VAL A 186 11.20 -9.78 11.33
C VAL A 186 11.91 -11.14 11.41
N GLN A 187 11.43 -12.05 12.24
CA GLN A 187 12.06 -13.36 12.40
C GLN A 187 11.45 -14.41 11.47
N LEU A 188 10.14 -14.33 11.22
CA LEU A 188 9.36 -15.35 10.52
C LEU A 188 8.65 -14.75 9.31
N ALA A 189 8.31 -15.62 8.36
CA ALA A 189 7.39 -15.35 7.29
C ALA A 189 6.40 -16.50 7.14
N ASP A 190 5.22 -16.17 6.65
CA ASP A 190 4.17 -17.14 6.34
C ASP A 190 4.23 -17.49 4.85
N GLU A 191 3.96 -18.75 4.51
CA GLU A 191 3.82 -19.18 3.13
C GLU A 191 2.38 -18.89 2.64
N ARG A 192 2.28 -18.23 1.49
CA ARG A 192 1.01 -17.96 0.81
C ARG A 192 0.61 -19.16 -0.03
N GLU A 193 -0.67 -19.22 -0.42
CA GLU A 193 -1.21 -20.26 -1.31
C GLU A 193 -0.50 -20.31 -2.68
N ASP A 194 0.04 -19.17 -3.13
CA ASP A 194 0.82 -19.04 -4.38
C ASP A 194 2.31 -19.45 -4.23
N GLY A 195 2.71 -19.93 -3.05
CA GLY A 195 4.06 -20.35 -2.71
C GLY A 195 5.05 -19.21 -2.49
N TRP A 196 4.61 -17.95 -2.49
CA TRP A 196 5.43 -16.82 -2.05
C TRP A 196 5.43 -16.69 -0.53
N LEU A 197 6.51 -16.15 0.02
CA LEU A 197 6.61 -15.85 1.44
C LEU A 197 6.12 -14.44 1.72
N MET A 198 5.47 -14.27 2.86
CA MET A 198 4.98 -13.01 3.37
C MET A 198 5.61 -12.73 4.74
N ALA A 199 6.39 -11.65 4.83
CA ALA A 199 6.91 -11.16 6.10
C ALA A 199 6.15 -9.89 6.51
N LYS A 200 5.40 -9.96 7.62
CA LYS A 200 4.72 -8.80 8.20
C LYS A 200 5.73 -7.84 8.82
N LEU A 201 5.88 -6.68 8.22
CA LEU A 201 6.85 -5.67 8.64
C LEU A 201 6.27 -4.85 9.79
N TYR A 202 5.21 -4.10 9.52
CA TYR A 202 4.60 -3.19 10.49
C TYR A 202 3.09 -3.07 10.24
N GLU A 203 2.39 -2.48 11.20
CA GLU A 203 0.95 -2.20 11.11
C GLU A 203 0.72 -0.69 11.06
N LEU A 204 -0.28 -0.26 10.32
CA LEU A 204 -0.75 1.13 10.31
C LEU A 204 -2.27 1.19 10.23
N THR A 205 -2.85 2.24 10.77
CA THR A 205 -4.25 2.61 10.50
C THR A 205 -4.26 3.59 9.34
N SER A 206 -4.98 3.24 8.27
CA SER A 206 -5.06 4.10 7.08
C SER A 206 -6.29 4.98 7.21
N ASP A 207 -6.12 6.29 7.38
CA ASP A 207 -7.24 7.24 7.40
C ASP A 207 -7.69 7.65 6.00
N SER A 208 -6.86 7.39 4.99
CA SER A 208 -7.16 7.66 3.58
C SER A 208 -6.79 6.48 2.68
N ARG A 209 -7.06 6.59 1.38
CA ARG A 209 -6.64 5.59 0.38
C ARG A 209 -5.15 5.61 0.07
N ASN A 210 -4.54 6.79 0.27
CA ASN A 210 -3.18 7.08 -0.15
C ASN A 210 -2.24 7.07 1.06
N VAL A 211 -1.24 6.21 1.00
CA VAL A 211 -0.14 6.14 1.97
C VAL A 211 1.14 6.22 1.17
N ASP A 212 2.04 7.16 1.52
CA ASP A 212 3.41 7.22 1.01
C ASP A 212 4.35 6.76 2.12
N LEU A 213 5.04 5.65 1.88
CA LEU A 213 5.85 5.00 2.89
C LEU A 213 7.19 4.58 2.32
N GLU A 214 8.25 4.99 3.00
CA GLU A 214 9.61 4.57 2.69
C GLU A 214 10.14 3.56 3.73
N ILE A 215 10.60 2.40 3.24
CA ILE A 215 11.17 1.32 4.05
C ILE A 215 12.61 1.07 3.59
N VAL A 216 13.53 1.02 4.55
CA VAL A 216 14.93 0.69 4.32
C VAL A 216 15.22 -0.68 4.92
N PHE A 217 15.71 -1.61 4.10
CA PHE A 217 16.12 -2.95 4.52
C PHE A 217 17.63 -3.01 4.64
N GLU A 218 18.10 -3.43 5.80
CA GLU A 218 19.52 -3.39 6.17
C GLU A 218 20.16 -4.77 6.06
N SER A 219 21.43 -4.78 5.68
CA SER A 219 22.19 -6.01 5.58
C SER A 219 22.67 -6.43 6.96
N SER A 220 22.40 -7.67 7.35
CA SER A 220 22.96 -8.24 8.58
C SER A 220 24.24 -9.03 8.29
N LYS A 221 25.23 -8.91 9.19
CA LYS A 221 26.50 -9.67 9.12
C LYS A 221 26.32 -11.19 9.06
N LYS A 222 25.15 -11.72 9.48
CA LYS A 222 24.85 -13.15 9.53
C LYS A 222 24.35 -13.73 8.20
N TYR A 223 23.95 -12.92 7.22
CA TYR A 223 23.31 -13.39 5.98
C TYR A 223 23.92 -12.82 4.69
N TYR A 224 25.23 -12.55 4.70
CA TYR A 224 26.03 -11.92 3.63
C TYR A 224 26.05 -12.66 2.27
N SER A 225 25.22 -13.69 2.08
CA SER A 225 25.11 -14.46 0.83
C SER A 225 23.68 -14.84 0.47
N SER A 226 22.68 -14.36 1.22
CA SER A 226 21.28 -14.63 0.92
C SER A 226 20.76 -13.63 -0.11
N VAL A 227 20.04 -14.14 -1.11
CA VAL A 227 19.42 -13.35 -2.17
C VAL A 227 17.92 -13.49 -2.04
N LEU A 228 17.25 -12.36 -1.85
CA LEU A 228 15.80 -12.30 -1.90
C LEU A 228 15.36 -12.00 -3.32
N VAL A 229 14.32 -12.70 -3.75
CA VAL A 229 13.54 -12.39 -4.94
C VAL A 229 12.32 -11.64 -4.45
N ILE A 230 12.23 -10.35 -4.75
CA ILE A 230 11.17 -9.48 -4.25
C ILE A 230 10.06 -9.41 -5.29
N GLU A 231 8.83 -9.68 -4.88
CA GLU A 231 7.64 -9.48 -5.70
C GLU A 231 7.04 -8.08 -5.49
N GLY A 232 6.98 -7.62 -4.24
CA GLY A 232 6.44 -6.32 -3.90
C GLY A 232 6.12 -6.13 -2.42
N ILE A 233 5.42 -5.05 -2.11
CA ILE A 233 4.91 -4.73 -0.77
C ILE A 233 3.39 -4.78 -0.79
N GLU A 234 2.80 -5.60 0.08
CA GLU A 234 1.35 -5.80 0.19
C GLU A 234 0.79 -5.15 1.47
N PHE A 235 -0.26 -4.35 1.29
CA PHE A 235 -1.12 -3.82 2.33
C PHE A 235 -2.33 -4.73 2.43
N ARG A 236 -2.43 -5.48 3.53
CA ARG A 236 -3.53 -6.39 3.80
C ARG A 236 -4.33 -5.91 5.01
N PRO A 237 -5.65 -5.68 4.90
CA PRO A 237 -6.50 -5.39 6.04
C PRO A 237 -6.38 -6.46 7.11
N LEU A 238 -6.22 -6.03 8.37
CA LEU A 238 -6.34 -6.91 9.52
C LEU A 238 -7.80 -7.04 9.90
N GLU A 239 -8.23 -8.29 10.11
CA GLU A 239 -9.58 -8.55 10.59
C GLU A 239 -9.74 -7.95 11.99
N LYS A 240 -10.82 -7.18 12.18
CA LYS A 240 -11.25 -6.77 13.51
C LYS A 240 -11.71 -8.04 14.23
N ALA A 241 -10.99 -8.40 15.30
CA ALA A 241 -11.32 -9.54 16.15
C ALA A 241 -12.69 -9.38 16.83
#